data_AF-A0A0V0J925-F1
#
_entry.id   AF-A0A0V0J925-F1
#
_cell.length_a   1.000
_cell.length_b   1.000
_cell.length_c   1.000
_cell.angle_alpha   90.00
_cell.angle_beta   90.00
_cell.angle_gamma   90.00
#
_symmetry.space_group_name_H-M   'P 1'
#
loop_
_entity.id
_entity.type
_entity.pdbx_description
1 polymer ?
#
loop_
_entity_poly.entity_id
_entity_poly.type
_entity_poly.pdbx_seq_one_letter_code
_entity_poly.pdbx_strand_id
1 'polypeptide(L)'
;YYRLAAEHEEERSERATRLIHQQFVKNDPQLRGTISNSGDEQLIDSWEKEVNANNEARAQDALENMAFEAECTETRMQEDATERHERQQKNEQDKRHVEFLQQQIEELKQREQEVNELNSEREHLLAEKVRISELEEERQAIDEERRRQSYGKAILRQHAAALRRRSRQVQKEIETDIQWLSRVIQQQSLNHAHAQDAADRLRSEGTAMLSMLEDDLRRERTRDAQMEDLYSQEAAEVWKKQNQRWMHEQDARTRLLNEILAARREQVNARLGEVRQLQAQKLAESECMQKLVKEARLSDEAHQEKTRERQQEQAEELENQRPERQQNNKATGRDVLSNGELERKVEEAYAEALRAEAERLQVTDSYTPSKGRGQSFYDHRRKTYLW
;
A
#
# COMPACT_ATOMS: atom_id res chain seq x y z
N TYR A 1 -19.83 -24.51 -129.67
CA TYR A 1 -20.67 -23.32 -129.86
C TYR A 1 -22.12 -23.49 -129.38
N TYR A 2 -22.81 -24.63 -129.57
CA TYR A 2 -24.20 -24.80 -129.10
C TYR A 2 -24.38 -25.19 -127.60
N ARG A 3 -23.35 -25.63 -126.86
CA ARG A 3 -23.46 -25.94 -125.41
C ARG A 3 -23.33 -24.71 -124.49
N LEU A 4 -22.39 -23.80 -124.78
CA LEU A 4 -22.18 -22.55 -124.03
C LEU A 4 -23.38 -21.59 -124.10
N ALA A 5 -24.15 -21.62 -125.20
CA ALA A 5 -25.35 -20.79 -125.33
C ALA A 5 -26.52 -21.30 -124.46
N ALA A 6 -26.62 -22.61 -124.24
CA ALA A 6 -27.65 -23.21 -123.38
C ALA A 6 -27.37 -22.94 -121.89
N GLU A 7 -26.12 -23.08 -121.45
CA GLU A 7 -25.70 -22.76 -120.07
C GLU A 7 -25.90 -21.27 -119.75
N HIS A 8 -25.56 -20.37 -120.68
CA HIS A 8 -25.82 -18.94 -120.48
C HIS A 8 -27.31 -18.57 -120.53
N GLU A 9 -28.16 -19.34 -121.21
CA GLU A 9 -29.61 -19.16 -121.21
C GLU A 9 -30.23 -19.72 -119.92
N GLU A 10 -29.72 -20.84 -119.40
CA GLU A 10 -30.04 -21.38 -118.08
C GLU A 10 -29.64 -20.39 -116.98
N GLU A 11 -28.42 -19.87 -116.98
CA GLU A 11 -27.95 -18.84 -116.04
C GLU A 11 -28.79 -17.55 -116.13
N ARG A 12 -29.22 -17.15 -117.34
CA ARG A 12 -30.13 -16.01 -117.52
C ARG A 12 -31.51 -16.31 -116.96
N SER A 13 -32.03 -17.52 -117.17
CA SER A 13 -33.33 -17.95 -116.64
C SER A 13 -33.30 -18.09 -115.12
N GLU A 14 -32.21 -18.58 -114.54
CA GLU A 14 -31.99 -18.67 -113.10
C GLU A 14 -31.81 -17.29 -112.47
N ARG A 15 -31.09 -16.38 -113.15
CA ARG A 15 -31.03 -14.98 -112.70
C ARG A 15 -32.38 -14.31 -112.80
N ALA A 16 -33.12 -14.52 -113.89
CA ALA A 16 -34.44 -13.93 -114.08
C ALA A 16 -35.41 -14.44 -113.01
N THR A 17 -35.43 -15.75 -112.74
CA THR A 17 -36.27 -16.34 -111.68
C THR A 17 -35.87 -15.87 -110.29
N ARG A 18 -34.58 -15.77 -109.97
CA ARG A 18 -34.11 -15.17 -108.70
C ARG A 18 -34.46 -13.69 -108.59
N LEU A 19 -34.34 -12.91 -109.66
CA LEU A 19 -34.69 -11.49 -109.67
C LEU A 19 -36.20 -11.29 -109.52
N ILE A 20 -37.02 -12.06 -110.23
CA ILE A 20 -38.48 -12.07 -110.09
C ILE A 20 -38.88 -12.47 -108.67
N HIS A 21 -38.25 -13.50 -108.09
CA HIS A 21 -38.49 -13.91 -106.72
C HIS A 21 -38.10 -12.81 -105.71
N GLN A 22 -36.94 -12.15 -105.91
CA GLN A 22 -36.52 -11.01 -105.08
C GLN A 22 -37.46 -9.79 -105.23
N GLN A 23 -37.98 -9.54 -106.43
CA GLN A 23 -38.92 -8.44 -106.68
C GLN A 23 -40.29 -8.71 -106.04
N PHE A 24 -40.76 -9.96 -106.10
CA PHE A 24 -41.95 -10.43 -105.41
C PHE A 24 -41.83 -10.28 -103.88
N VAL A 25 -40.72 -10.75 -103.30
CA VAL A 25 -40.43 -10.63 -101.86
C VAL A 25 -40.34 -9.16 -101.39
N LYS A 26 -39.88 -8.24 -102.24
CA LYS A 26 -39.74 -6.80 -101.88
C LYS A 26 -41.02 -5.97 -102.01
N ASN A 27 -41.92 -6.36 -102.92
CA ASN A 27 -43.10 -5.56 -103.29
C ASN A 27 -44.44 -6.14 -102.78
N ASP A 28 -44.49 -7.40 -102.35
CA ASP A 28 -45.70 -7.98 -101.77
C ASP A 28 -45.97 -7.38 -100.36
N PRO A 29 -47.13 -6.72 -100.15
CA PRO A 29 -47.49 -6.13 -98.86
C PRO A 29 -47.57 -7.15 -97.73
N GLN A 30 -47.97 -8.40 -98.01
CA GLN A 30 -48.10 -9.45 -97.00
C GLN A 30 -46.72 -9.94 -96.55
N LEU A 31 -45.79 -10.12 -97.48
CA LEU A 31 -44.41 -10.54 -97.18
C LEU A 31 -43.60 -9.43 -96.49
N ARG A 32 -43.82 -8.16 -96.85
CA ARG A 32 -43.18 -7.01 -96.17
C ARG A 32 -43.65 -6.86 -94.73
N GLY A 33 -44.94 -7.09 -94.46
CA GLY A 33 -45.48 -7.15 -93.10
C GLY A 33 -44.89 -8.29 -92.28
N THR A 34 -44.76 -9.49 -92.86
CA THR A 34 -44.13 -10.62 -92.17
C THR A 34 -42.62 -10.44 -91.95
N ILE A 35 -41.91 -9.79 -92.89
CA ILE A 35 -40.46 -9.51 -92.74
C ILE A 35 -40.23 -8.41 -91.69
N SER A 36 -41.04 -7.35 -91.69
CA SER A 36 -40.99 -6.32 -90.64
C SER A 36 -41.33 -6.92 -89.28
N ASN A 37 -42.41 -7.70 -89.17
CA ASN A 37 -42.76 -8.40 -87.93
C ASN A 37 -41.65 -9.37 -87.49
N SER A 38 -41.01 -10.09 -88.41
CA SER A 38 -39.89 -10.98 -88.06
C SER A 38 -38.62 -10.23 -87.64
N GLY A 39 -38.39 -9.04 -88.18
CA GLY A 39 -37.28 -8.16 -87.78
C GLY A 39 -37.55 -7.48 -86.45
N ASP A 40 -38.80 -7.08 -86.21
CA ASP A 40 -39.29 -6.56 -84.93
C ASP A 40 -39.26 -7.67 -83.87
N GLU A 41 -39.65 -8.91 -84.19
CA GLU A 41 -39.50 -10.10 -83.34
C GLU A 41 -38.02 -10.40 -83.03
N GLN A 42 -37.10 -10.29 -84.01
CA GLN A 42 -35.66 -10.47 -83.76
C GLN A 42 -35.06 -9.33 -82.93
N LEU A 43 -35.55 -8.10 -83.11
CA LEU A 43 -35.15 -6.95 -82.29
C LEU A 43 -35.67 -7.11 -80.86
N ILE A 44 -36.92 -7.56 -80.69
CA ILE A 44 -37.53 -7.89 -79.41
C ILE A 44 -36.78 -9.04 -78.75
N ASP A 45 -36.47 -10.12 -79.47
CA ASP A 45 -35.70 -11.27 -78.97
C ASP A 45 -34.26 -10.87 -78.56
N SER A 46 -33.61 -9.98 -79.31
CA SER A 46 -32.26 -9.50 -78.98
C SER A 46 -32.27 -8.53 -77.81
N TRP A 47 -33.26 -7.64 -77.72
CA TRP A 47 -33.51 -6.82 -76.54
C TRP A 47 -33.89 -7.65 -75.32
N GLU A 48 -34.72 -8.68 -75.49
CA GLU A 48 -35.13 -9.58 -74.41
C GLU A 48 -33.93 -10.39 -73.92
N LYS A 49 -33.03 -10.83 -74.81
CA LYS A 49 -31.74 -11.42 -74.45
C LYS A 49 -30.81 -10.43 -73.75
N GLU A 50 -30.75 -9.18 -74.18
CA GLU A 50 -29.91 -8.14 -73.56
C GLU A 50 -30.46 -7.74 -72.17
N VAL A 51 -31.79 -7.62 -72.04
CA VAL A 51 -32.48 -7.38 -70.77
C VAL A 51 -32.32 -8.57 -69.83
N ASN A 52 -32.43 -9.80 -70.33
CA ASN A 52 -32.20 -11.02 -69.54
C ASN A 52 -30.74 -11.15 -69.13
N ALA A 53 -29.78 -10.91 -70.01
CA ALA A 53 -28.35 -10.91 -69.69
C ALA A 53 -27.98 -9.80 -68.68
N ASN A 54 -28.57 -8.61 -68.80
CA ASN A 54 -28.38 -7.52 -67.84
C ASN A 54 -29.07 -7.83 -66.49
N ASN A 55 -30.23 -8.48 -66.49
CA ASN A 55 -30.89 -8.96 -65.27
C ASN A 55 -30.09 -10.09 -64.60
N GLU A 56 -29.50 -11.00 -65.37
CA GLU A 56 -28.61 -12.06 -64.88
C GLU A 56 -27.32 -11.48 -64.31
N ALA A 57 -26.68 -10.51 -64.99
CA ALA A 57 -25.51 -9.80 -64.49
C ALA A 57 -25.84 -9.03 -63.20
N ARG A 58 -26.97 -8.32 -63.14
CA ARG A 58 -27.43 -7.64 -61.91
C ARG A 58 -27.73 -8.62 -60.77
N ALA A 59 -28.27 -9.80 -61.08
CA ALA A 59 -28.51 -10.83 -60.08
C ALA A 59 -27.19 -11.42 -59.56
N GLN A 60 -26.19 -11.61 -60.43
CA GLN A 60 -24.83 -12.02 -60.05
C GLN A 60 -24.14 -10.95 -59.20
N ASP A 61 -24.15 -9.69 -59.63
CA ASP A 61 -23.62 -8.55 -58.85
C ASP A 61 -24.31 -8.44 -57.49
N ALA A 62 -25.63 -8.66 -57.42
CA ALA A 62 -26.37 -8.64 -56.15
C ALA A 62 -25.95 -9.79 -55.22
N LEU A 63 -25.72 -10.99 -55.77
CA LEU A 63 -25.23 -12.14 -54.99
C LEU A 63 -23.78 -11.94 -54.53
N GLU A 64 -22.91 -11.41 -55.39
CA GLU A 64 -21.53 -11.08 -55.05
C GLU A 64 -21.46 -9.98 -53.99
N ASN A 65 -22.29 -8.93 -54.09
CA ASN A 65 -22.40 -7.90 -53.07
C ASN A 65 -22.93 -8.46 -51.75
N MET A 66 -23.93 -9.34 -51.77
CA MET A 66 -24.41 -10.00 -50.54
C MET A 66 -23.33 -10.89 -49.91
N ALA A 67 -22.55 -11.62 -50.71
CA ALA A 67 -21.44 -12.44 -50.22
C ALA A 67 -20.32 -11.59 -49.63
N PHE A 68 -19.97 -10.47 -50.29
CA PHE A 68 -18.98 -9.52 -49.81
C PHE A 68 -19.43 -8.80 -48.53
N GLU A 69 -20.69 -8.38 -48.45
CA GLU A 69 -21.28 -7.80 -47.25
C GLU A 69 -21.27 -8.82 -46.09
N ALA A 70 -21.61 -10.08 -46.36
CA ALA A 70 -21.54 -11.16 -45.37
C ALA A 70 -20.10 -11.34 -44.84
N GLU A 71 -19.10 -11.43 -45.71
CA GLU A 71 -17.69 -11.55 -45.34
C GLU A 71 -17.19 -10.31 -44.55
N CYS A 72 -17.59 -9.11 -44.95
CA CYS A 72 -17.30 -7.88 -44.21
C CYS A 72 -17.96 -7.84 -42.82
N THR A 73 -19.16 -8.41 -42.68
CA THR A 73 -19.81 -8.52 -41.36
C THR A 73 -19.16 -9.59 -40.50
N GLU A 74 -18.72 -10.71 -41.07
CA GLU A 74 -18.01 -11.77 -40.35
C GLU A 74 -16.66 -11.28 -39.82
N THR A 75 -15.87 -10.59 -40.66
CA THR A 75 -14.59 -10.01 -40.25
C THR A 75 -14.75 -8.99 -39.12
N ARG A 76 -15.72 -8.07 -39.23
CA ARG A 76 -16.04 -7.14 -38.13
C ARG A 76 -16.47 -7.86 -36.84
N MET A 77 -17.28 -8.91 -36.94
CA MET A 77 -17.70 -9.69 -35.77
C MET A 77 -16.52 -10.43 -35.14
N GLN A 78 -15.57 -10.91 -35.95
CA GLN A 78 -14.35 -11.55 -35.48
C GLN A 78 -13.43 -10.54 -34.78
N GLU A 79 -13.21 -9.36 -35.36
CA GLU A 79 -12.44 -8.26 -34.75
C GLU A 79 -13.05 -7.81 -33.42
N ASP A 80 -14.38 -7.62 -33.39
CA ASP A 80 -15.13 -7.32 -32.17
C ASP A 80 -14.98 -8.44 -31.12
N ALA A 81 -15.00 -9.70 -31.55
CA ALA A 81 -14.85 -10.84 -30.66
C ALA A 81 -13.43 -10.92 -30.07
N THR A 82 -12.39 -10.67 -30.89
CA THR A 82 -11.00 -10.63 -30.43
C THR A 82 -10.79 -9.48 -29.45
N GLU A 83 -11.30 -8.29 -29.75
CA GLU A 83 -11.16 -7.13 -28.87
C GLU A 83 -11.89 -7.35 -27.53
N ARG A 84 -13.10 -7.95 -27.57
CA ARG A 84 -13.82 -8.34 -26.36
C ARG A 84 -13.04 -9.37 -25.53
N HIS A 85 -12.41 -10.34 -26.18
CA HIS A 85 -11.60 -11.35 -25.49
C HIS A 85 -10.35 -10.74 -24.83
N GLU A 86 -9.62 -9.88 -25.54
CA GLU A 86 -8.46 -9.16 -25.00
C GLU A 86 -8.85 -8.27 -23.81
N ARG A 87 -9.97 -7.53 -23.93
CA ARG A 87 -10.52 -6.74 -22.83
C ARG A 87 -10.88 -7.61 -21.63
N GLN A 88 -11.45 -8.79 -21.84
CA GLN A 88 -11.75 -9.74 -20.77
C GLN A 88 -10.48 -10.24 -20.10
N GLN A 89 -9.47 -10.66 -20.87
CA GLN A 89 -8.19 -11.10 -20.33
C GLN A 89 -7.51 -10.00 -19.50
N LYS A 90 -7.49 -8.76 -20.01
CA LYS A 90 -6.96 -7.62 -19.27
C LYS A 90 -7.71 -7.37 -17.97
N ASN A 91 -9.04 -7.38 -18.02
CA ASN A 91 -9.88 -7.24 -16.82
C ASN A 91 -9.63 -8.36 -15.80
N GLU A 92 -9.40 -9.59 -16.24
CA GLU A 92 -9.04 -10.70 -15.35
C GLU A 92 -7.65 -10.53 -14.73
N GLN A 93 -6.68 -10.06 -15.51
CA GLN A 93 -5.35 -9.74 -15.00
C GLN A 93 -5.41 -8.61 -13.97
N ASP A 94 -6.17 -7.55 -14.26
CA ASP A 94 -6.38 -6.42 -13.35
C ASP A 94 -7.06 -6.87 -12.05
N LYS A 95 -8.07 -7.74 -12.14
CA LYS A 95 -8.71 -8.34 -10.96
C LYS A 95 -7.72 -9.13 -10.10
N ARG A 96 -6.94 -10.02 -10.73
CA ARG A 96 -5.91 -10.82 -10.02
C ARG A 96 -4.86 -9.92 -9.37
N HIS A 97 -4.47 -8.84 -10.05
CA HIS A 97 -3.52 -7.88 -9.51
C HIS A 97 -4.08 -7.12 -8.31
N VAL A 98 -5.35 -6.68 -8.37
CA VAL A 98 -6.03 -6.05 -7.25
C VAL A 98 -6.17 -7.00 -6.06
N GLU A 99 -6.55 -8.25 -6.30
CA GLU A 99 -6.63 -9.29 -5.25
C GLU A 99 -5.27 -9.51 -4.58
N PHE A 100 -4.19 -9.58 -5.36
CA PHE A 100 -2.83 -9.68 -4.84
C PHE A 100 -2.45 -8.46 -3.98
N LEU A 101 -2.74 -7.24 -4.44
CA LEU A 101 -2.49 -6.02 -3.66
C LEU A 101 -3.31 -5.98 -2.36
N GLN A 102 -4.56 -6.45 -2.39
CA GLN A 102 -5.40 -6.55 -1.20
C GLN A 102 -4.79 -7.53 -0.18
N GLN A 103 -4.28 -8.66 -0.62
CA GLN A 103 -3.56 -9.61 0.25
C GLN A 103 -2.33 -8.95 0.89
N GLN A 104 -1.53 -8.22 0.11
CA GLN A 104 -0.36 -7.50 0.63
C GLN A 104 -0.73 -6.43 1.66
N ILE A 105 -1.81 -5.68 1.43
CA ILE A 105 -2.31 -4.69 2.39
C ILE A 105 -2.74 -5.37 3.69
N GLU A 106 -3.42 -6.52 3.61
CA GLU A 106 -3.87 -7.24 4.79
C GLU A 106 -2.69 -7.80 5.60
N GLU A 107 -1.66 -8.34 4.95
CA GLU A 107 -0.41 -8.73 5.63
C GLU A 107 0.26 -7.56 6.35
N LEU A 108 0.30 -6.37 5.72
CA LEU A 108 0.88 -5.18 6.33
C LEU A 108 0.08 -4.72 7.55
N LYS A 109 -1.26 -4.77 7.49
CA LYS A 109 -2.11 -4.48 8.65
C LYS A 109 -1.88 -5.46 9.79
N GLN A 110 -1.73 -6.76 9.49
CA GLN A 110 -1.43 -7.76 10.51
C GLN A 110 -0.09 -7.46 11.20
N ARG A 111 0.96 -7.14 10.42
CA ARG A 111 2.26 -6.73 10.98
C ARG A 111 2.16 -5.46 11.83
N GLU A 112 1.37 -4.48 11.39
CA GLU A 112 1.13 -3.25 12.17
C GLU A 112 0.39 -3.53 13.47
N GLN A 113 -0.62 -4.41 13.46
CA GLN A 113 -1.33 -4.87 14.65
C GLN A 113 -0.37 -5.56 15.63
N GLU A 114 0.47 -6.48 15.17
CA GLU A 114 1.49 -7.13 16.02
C GLU A 114 2.43 -6.11 16.69
N VAL A 115 2.88 -5.10 15.95
CA VAL A 115 3.72 -4.03 16.50
C VAL A 115 2.96 -3.20 17.54
N ASN A 116 1.70 -2.87 17.26
CA ASN A 116 0.85 -2.13 18.19
C ASN A 116 0.56 -2.93 19.47
N GLU A 117 0.34 -4.25 19.35
CA GLU A 117 0.19 -5.15 20.49
C GLU A 117 1.45 -5.16 21.35
N LEU A 118 2.63 -5.35 20.75
CA LEU A 118 3.92 -5.28 21.47
C LEU A 118 4.16 -3.92 22.14
N ASN A 119 3.74 -2.83 21.50
CA ASN A 119 3.84 -1.49 22.08
C ASN A 119 2.88 -1.33 23.27
N SER A 120 1.64 -1.79 23.15
CA SER A 120 0.65 -1.73 24.23
C SER A 120 1.09 -2.58 25.44
N GLU A 121 1.67 -3.75 25.20
CA GLU A 121 2.22 -4.61 26.25
C GLU A 121 3.40 -3.92 26.95
N ARG A 122 4.30 -3.32 26.18
CA ARG A 122 5.41 -2.53 26.72
C ARG A 122 4.91 -1.37 27.59
N GLU A 123 3.92 -0.62 27.15
CA GLU A 123 3.33 0.50 27.90
C GLU A 123 2.67 0.01 29.20
N HIS A 124 1.90 -1.08 29.12
CA HIS A 124 1.30 -1.71 30.30
C HIS A 124 2.37 -2.13 31.32
N LEU A 125 3.43 -2.79 30.88
CA LEU A 125 4.53 -3.21 31.75
C LEU A 125 5.30 -2.01 32.35
N LEU A 126 5.44 -0.91 31.61
CA LEU A 126 6.02 0.32 32.14
C LEU A 126 5.13 0.97 33.20
N ALA A 127 3.81 1.02 32.97
CA ALA A 127 2.85 1.48 33.96
C ALA A 127 2.90 0.61 35.23
N GLU A 128 3.01 -0.72 35.06
CA GLU A 128 3.15 -1.64 36.17
C GLU A 128 4.44 -1.40 36.96
N LYS A 129 5.56 -1.16 36.27
CA LYS A 129 6.84 -0.81 36.92
C LYS A 129 6.76 0.48 37.74
N VAL A 130 6.04 1.48 37.24
CA VAL A 130 5.75 2.71 38.00
C VAL A 130 4.91 2.37 39.22
N ARG A 131 3.84 1.59 39.05
CA ARG A 131 2.97 1.17 40.15
C ARG A 131 3.72 0.43 41.25
N ILE A 132 4.67 -0.43 40.91
CA ILE A 132 5.51 -1.11 41.91
C ILE A 132 6.40 -0.11 42.67
N SER A 133 6.91 0.92 42.00
CA SER A 133 7.69 1.98 42.65
C SER A 133 6.83 2.79 43.62
N GLU A 134 5.60 3.13 43.25
CA GLU A 134 4.64 3.81 44.14
C GLU A 134 4.35 2.98 45.39
N LEU A 135 4.08 1.68 45.23
CA LEU A 135 3.84 0.77 46.36
C LEU A 135 5.05 0.67 47.30
N GLU A 136 6.26 0.78 46.77
CA GLU A 136 7.46 0.85 47.59
C GLU A 136 7.60 2.15 48.35
N GLU A 137 7.28 3.28 47.75
CA GLU A 137 7.25 4.57 48.43
C GLU A 137 6.19 4.61 49.53
N GLU A 138 4.98 4.13 49.24
CA GLU A 138 3.91 3.95 50.23
C GLU A 138 4.40 3.09 51.41
N ARG A 139 5.10 1.99 51.10
CA ARG A 139 5.65 1.11 52.13
C ARG A 139 6.74 1.78 52.95
N GLN A 140 7.67 2.50 52.30
CA GLN A 140 8.73 3.24 52.99
C GLN A 140 8.14 4.29 53.93
N ALA A 141 7.10 5.01 53.50
CA ALA A 141 6.41 6.00 54.33
C ALA A 141 5.80 5.37 55.60
N ILE A 142 5.18 4.19 55.47
CA ILE A 142 4.64 3.44 56.61
C ILE A 142 5.76 3.04 57.58
N ASP A 143 6.88 2.53 57.06
CA ASP A 143 8.00 2.09 57.88
C ASP A 143 8.74 3.28 58.54
N GLU A 144 8.81 4.44 57.89
CA GLU A 144 9.27 5.69 58.49
C GLU A 144 8.38 6.17 59.62
N GLU A 145 7.07 6.17 59.43
CA GLU A 145 6.12 6.58 60.47
C GLU A 145 6.21 5.66 61.70
N ARG A 146 6.32 4.34 61.48
CA ARG A 146 6.58 3.38 62.56
C ARG A 146 7.90 3.66 63.27
N ARG A 147 8.98 3.97 62.53
CA ARG A 147 10.28 4.34 63.12
C ARG A 147 10.14 5.60 63.97
N ARG A 148 9.47 6.64 63.48
CA ARG A 148 9.20 7.88 64.25
C ARG A 148 8.46 7.58 65.55
N GLN A 149 7.41 6.77 65.52
CA GLN A 149 6.67 6.35 66.71
C GLN A 149 7.55 5.54 67.68
N SER A 150 8.43 4.68 67.16
CA SER A 150 9.38 3.92 67.99
C SER A 150 10.39 4.84 68.70
N TYR A 151 10.91 5.86 68.01
CA TYR A 151 11.80 6.87 68.59
C TYR A 151 11.08 7.71 69.64
N GLY A 152 9.85 8.13 69.38
CA GLY A 152 9.03 8.85 70.36
C GLY A 152 8.84 8.05 71.65
N LYS A 153 8.52 6.76 71.55
CA LYS A 153 8.43 5.86 72.71
C LYS A 153 9.77 5.72 73.45
N ALA A 154 10.90 5.67 72.74
CA ALA A 154 12.22 5.58 73.36
C ALA A 154 12.56 6.85 74.16
N ILE A 155 12.26 8.04 73.63
CA ILE A 155 12.46 9.33 74.31
C ILE A 155 11.63 9.42 75.59
N LEU A 156 10.36 9.00 75.55
CA LEU A 156 9.50 8.98 76.74
C LEU A 156 10.08 8.09 77.86
N ARG A 157 10.63 6.93 77.51
CA ARG A 157 11.30 6.04 78.47
C ARG A 157 12.55 6.69 79.08
N GLN A 158 13.33 7.43 78.29
CA GLN A 158 14.49 8.16 78.78
C GLN A 158 14.09 9.27 79.76
N HIS A 159 13.07 10.06 79.43
CA HIS A 159 12.53 11.07 80.34
C HIS A 159 12.00 10.48 81.63
N ALA A 160 11.24 9.37 81.57
CA ALA A 160 10.78 8.66 82.76
C ALA A 160 11.95 8.18 83.64
N ALA A 161 13.02 7.64 83.04
CA ALA A 161 14.22 7.24 83.76
C ALA A 161 14.95 8.44 84.41
N ALA A 162 15.00 9.59 83.73
CA ALA A 162 15.59 10.81 84.26
C ALA A 162 14.80 11.36 85.46
N LEU A 163 13.46 11.37 85.39
CA LEU A 163 12.59 11.77 86.50
C LEU A 163 12.82 10.90 87.74
N ARG A 164 12.92 9.59 87.57
CA ARG A 164 13.25 8.66 88.68
C ARG A 164 14.61 8.94 89.31
N ARG A 165 15.63 9.23 88.49
CA ARG A 165 16.96 9.59 89.01
C ARG A 165 16.90 10.87 89.84
N ARG A 166 16.13 11.87 89.37
CA ARG A 166 15.95 13.13 90.09
C ARG A 166 15.20 12.94 91.40
N SER A 167 14.12 12.16 91.41
CA SER A 167 13.37 11.86 92.63
C SER A 167 14.23 11.15 93.68
N ARG A 168 15.01 10.13 93.27
CA ARG A 168 15.99 9.47 94.16
C ARG A 168 17.07 10.41 94.68
N GLN A 169 17.48 11.41 93.89
CA GLN A 169 18.41 12.43 94.34
C GLN A 169 17.77 13.32 95.42
N VAL A 170 16.55 13.80 95.19
CA VAL A 170 15.80 14.62 96.15
C VAL A 170 15.55 13.87 97.45
N GLN A 171 15.18 12.59 97.39
CA GLN A 171 15.03 11.75 98.59
C GLN A 171 16.32 11.67 99.40
N LYS A 172 17.48 11.48 98.74
CA LYS A 172 18.78 11.46 99.41
C LYS A 172 19.13 12.81 100.04
N GLU A 173 18.83 13.92 99.36
CA GLU A 173 19.04 15.28 99.89
C GLU A 173 18.20 15.48 101.17
N ILE A 174 16.91 15.14 101.14
CA ILE A 174 16.03 15.21 102.32
C ILE A 174 16.51 14.29 103.44
N GLU A 175 16.96 13.07 103.14
CA GLU A 175 17.52 12.15 104.13
C GLU A 175 18.80 12.72 104.78
N THR A 176 19.67 13.38 104.01
CA THR A 176 20.84 14.06 104.57
C THR A 176 20.47 15.25 105.44
N ASP A 177 19.44 16.01 105.07
CA ASP A 177 18.95 17.16 105.84
C ASP A 177 18.31 16.71 107.17
N ILE A 178 17.52 15.63 107.15
CA ILE A 178 16.96 15.00 108.36
C ILE A 178 18.08 14.55 109.30
N GLN A 179 19.12 13.88 108.77
CA GLN A 179 20.26 13.45 109.57
C GLN A 179 21.04 14.63 110.15
N TRP A 180 21.22 15.70 109.39
CA TRP A 180 21.89 16.92 109.84
C TRP A 180 21.09 17.62 110.95
N LEU A 181 19.80 17.87 110.74
CA LEU A 181 18.91 18.50 111.74
C LEU A 181 18.82 17.67 113.02
N SER A 182 18.76 16.34 112.90
CA SER A 182 18.76 15.44 114.06
C SER A 182 20.03 15.61 114.90
N ARG A 183 21.21 15.75 114.27
CA ARG A 183 22.47 16.03 114.97
C ARG A 183 22.46 17.40 115.63
N VAL A 184 21.92 18.43 114.96
CA VAL A 184 21.80 19.78 115.53
C VAL A 184 20.92 19.78 116.78
N ILE A 185 19.75 19.13 116.72
CA ILE A 185 18.83 19.03 117.87
C ILE A 185 19.47 18.24 119.02
N GLN A 186 20.16 17.14 118.72
CA GLN A 186 20.90 16.36 119.73
C GLN A 186 22.01 17.19 120.39
N GLN A 187 22.79 17.94 119.62
CA GLN A 187 23.83 18.82 120.17
C GLN A 187 23.25 19.94 121.04
N GLN A 188 22.13 20.55 120.62
CA GLN A 188 21.42 21.54 121.44
C GLN A 188 20.87 20.94 122.74
N SER A 189 20.44 19.67 122.72
CA SER A 189 19.99 18.98 123.93
C SER A 189 21.11 18.78 124.96
N LEU A 190 22.36 18.65 124.52
CA LEU A 190 23.52 18.52 125.42
C LEU A 190 23.99 19.87 125.99
N ASN A 191 23.70 20.99 125.33
CA ASN A 191 24.17 22.34 125.69
C ASN A 191 23.22 23.14 126.61
N HIS A 192 22.36 22.46 127.39
CA HIS A 192 21.25 23.03 128.20
C HIS A 192 21.61 24.05 129.31
N ALA A 193 22.87 24.41 129.49
CA ALA A 193 23.35 25.08 130.70
C ALA A 193 23.09 26.59 130.79
N HIS A 194 22.76 27.30 129.69
CA HIS A 194 22.89 28.77 129.67
C HIS A 194 21.68 29.61 129.19
N ALA A 195 20.59 29.05 128.64
CA ALA A 195 19.34 29.77 128.39
C ALA A 195 18.18 28.80 128.05
N GLN A 196 17.31 28.49 129.01
CA GLN A 196 16.28 27.46 128.87
C GLN A 196 15.23 27.83 127.80
N ASP A 197 14.62 29.01 127.90
CA ASP A 197 13.53 29.42 127.01
C ASP A 197 13.91 29.52 125.52
N ALA A 198 15.09 30.05 125.21
CA ALA A 198 15.56 30.16 123.82
C ALA A 198 15.97 28.80 123.24
N ALA A 199 16.57 27.94 124.06
CA ALA A 199 16.95 26.58 123.66
C ALA A 199 15.74 25.65 123.48
N ASP A 200 14.68 25.82 124.30
CA ASP A 200 13.43 25.09 124.14
C ASP A 200 12.69 25.49 122.85
N ARG A 201 12.67 26.79 122.53
CA ARG A 201 12.09 27.29 121.26
C ARG A 201 12.80 26.73 120.04
N LEU A 202 14.13 26.83 119.97
CA LEU A 202 14.91 26.29 118.85
C LEU A 202 14.76 24.76 118.70
N ARG A 203 14.62 24.02 119.80
CA ARG A 203 14.32 22.60 119.76
C ARG A 203 12.93 22.32 119.21
N SER A 204 11.92 23.06 119.66
CA SER A 204 10.55 22.91 119.15
C SER A 204 10.47 23.20 117.65
N GLU A 205 11.15 24.26 117.19
CA GLU A 205 11.27 24.64 115.78
C GLU A 205 12.02 23.58 114.98
N GLY A 206 13.13 23.04 115.52
CA GLY A 206 13.88 21.95 114.90
C GLY A 206 13.06 20.66 114.78
N THR A 207 12.30 20.29 115.81
CA THR A 207 11.42 19.11 115.77
C THR A 207 10.25 19.30 114.79
N ALA A 208 9.71 20.52 114.67
CA ALA A 208 8.70 20.83 113.66
C ALA A 208 9.29 20.71 112.25
N MET A 209 10.50 21.21 112.02
CA MET A 209 11.19 21.11 110.73
C MET A 209 11.53 19.66 110.36
N LEU A 210 11.95 18.84 111.33
CA LEU A 210 12.12 17.39 111.12
C LEU A 210 10.82 16.72 110.67
N SER A 211 9.70 16.99 111.37
CA SER A 211 8.39 16.44 111.00
C SER A 211 7.99 16.86 109.57
N MET A 212 8.27 18.11 109.18
CA MET A 212 7.97 18.59 107.82
C MET A 212 8.81 17.87 106.76
N LEU A 213 10.11 17.68 106.99
CA LEU A 213 10.99 16.97 106.07
C LEU A 213 10.67 15.47 105.98
N GLU A 214 10.27 14.84 107.08
CA GLU A 214 9.78 13.46 107.07
C GLU A 214 8.51 13.31 106.24
N ASP A 215 7.59 14.28 106.31
CA ASP A 215 6.39 14.31 105.48
C ASP A 215 6.72 14.57 104.00
N ASP A 216 7.68 15.42 103.70
CA ASP A 216 8.16 15.64 102.32
C ASP A 216 8.85 14.39 101.75
N LEU A 217 9.65 13.68 102.55
CA LEU A 217 10.24 12.41 102.18
C LEU A 217 9.17 11.35 101.89
N ARG A 218 8.11 11.28 102.72
CA ARG A 218 6.97 10.39 102.49
C ARG A 218 6.27 10.73 101.18
N ARG A 219 6.03 12.02 100.89
CA ARG A 219 5.41 12.46 99.63
C ARG A 219 6.26 12.07 98.41
N GLU A 220 7.57 12.30 98.44
CA GLU A 220 8.46 11.90 97.34
C GLU A 220 8.51 10.37 97.15
N ARG A 221 8.51 9.59 98.24
CA ARG A 221 8.41 8.12 98.15
C ARG A 221 7.08 7.65 97.58
N THR A 222 5.97 8.30 97.92
CA THR A 222 4.67 7.97 97.32
C THR A 222 4.61 8.33 95.84
N ARG A 223 5.23 9.43 95.42
CA ARG A 223 5.37 9.79 94.00
C ARG A 223 6.20 8.76 93.25
N ASP A 224 7.31 8.30 93.83
CA ASP A 224 8.14 7.24 93.23
C ASP A 224 7.41 5.91 93.14
N ALA A 225 6.69 5.50 94.20
CA ALA A 225 5.89 4.27 94.20
C ALA A 225 4.78 4.32 93.15
N GLN A 226 4.05 5.44 93.02
CA GLN A 226 3.07 5.63 91.95
C GLN A 226 3.72 5.54 90.56
N MET A 227 4.95 6.04 90.41
CA MET A 227 5.71 5.91 89.17
C MET A 227 6.29 4.51 88.94
N GLU A 228 6.41 3.66 89.96
CA GLU A 228 6.82 2.26 89.86
C GLU A 228 5.64 1.32 89.62
N ASP A 229 4.49 1.57 90.23
CA ASP A 229 3.24 0.81 90.01
C ASP A 229 2.80 0.88 88.54
N LEU A 230 3.00 2.02 87.88
CA LEU A 230 2.82 2.18 86.43
C LEU A 230 3.77 1.32 85.57
N TYR A 231 4.86 0.81 86.16
CA TYR A 231 5.89 -0.01 85.50
C TYR A 231 6.23 -1.25 86.33
N SER A 232 5.22 -2.03 86.74
CA SER A 232 5.45 -3.28 87.46
C SER A 232 6.48 -4.15 86.71
N GLN A 233 7.52 -4.58 87.42
CA GLN A 233 8.71 -5.20 86.81
C GLN A 233 8.34 -6.48 86.04
N GLU A 234 7.38 -7.24 86.54
CA GLU A 234 6.84 -8.44 85.90
C GLU A 234 6.12 -8.11 84.58
N ALA A 235 5.31 -7.05 84.55
CA ALA A 235 4.69 -6.59 83.31
C ALA A 235 5.75 -6.08 82.31
N ALA A 236 6.82 -5.44 82.79
CA ALA A 236 7.91 -4.97 81.94
C ALA A 236 8.70 -6.13 81.31
N GLU A 237 8.95 -7.22 82.04
CA GLU A 237 9.63 -8.41 81.52
C GLU A 237 8.78 -9.19 80.51
N VAL A 238 7.49 -9.39 80.81
CA VAL A 238 6.53 -10.00 79.89
C VAL A 238 6.42 -9.16 78.62
N TRP A 239 6.31 -7.83 78.77
CA TRP A 239 6.27 -6.90 77.65
C TRP A 239 7.56 -6.93 76.83
N LYS A 240 8.74 -7.04 77.47
CA LYS A 240 10.03 -7.15 76.78
C LYS A 240 10.10 -8.41 75.92
N LYS A 241 9.70 -9.57 76.46
CA LYS A 241 9.65 -10.84 75.72
C LYS A 241 8.67 -10.76 74.54
N GLN A 242 7.49 -10.18 74.76
CA GLN A 242 6.49 -10.02 73.71
C GLN A 242 6.94 -9.05 72.62
N ASN A 243 7.57 -7.93 73.00
CA ASN A 243 8.09 -6.95 72.07
C ASN A 243 9.23 -7.53 71.21
N GLN A 244 10.09 -8.39 71.77
CA GLN A 244 11.10 -9.11 70.99
C GLN A 244 10.46 -10.03 69.94
N ARG A 245 9.43 -10.80 70.32
CA ARG A 245 8.68 -11.64 69.37
C ARG A 245 8.05 -10.82 68.26
N TRP A 246 7.41 -9.71 68.60
CA TRP A 246 6.84 -8.79 67.61
C TRP A 246 7.91 -8.20 66.70
N MET A 247 9.08 -7.79 67.21
CA MET A 247 10.17 -7.29 66.37
C MET A 247 10.64 -8.35 65.37
N HIS A 248 10.84 -9.59 65.80
CA HIS A 248 11.22 -10.68 64.89
C HIS A 248 10.15 -10.94 63.82
N GLU A 249 8.87 -10.90 64.21
CA GLU A 249 7.77 -11.06 63.27
C GLU A 249 7.68 -9.89 62.28
N GLN A 250 7.88 -8.65 62.74
CA GLN A 250 7.90 -7.47 61.87
C GLN A 250 9.09 -7.50 60.90
N ASP A 251 10.27 -7.94 61.35
CA ASP A 251 11.44 -8.11 60.50
C ASP A 251 11.17 -9.19 59.43
N ALA A 252 10.59 -10.33 59.81
CA ALA A 252 10.23 -11.39 58.89
C ALA A 252 9.20 -10.92 57.85
N ARG A 253 8.16 -10.20 58.29
CA ARG A 253 7.15 -9.61 57.39
C ARG A 253 7.77 -8.60 56.43
N THR A 254 8.70 -7.77 56.91
CA THR A 254 9.36 -6.76 56.08
C THR A 254 10.27 -7.40 55.04
N ARG A 255 11.03 -8.44 55.43
CA ARG A 255 11.85 -9.23 54.50
C ARG A 255 10.99 -9.88 53.41
N LEU A 256 9.92 -10.59 53.81
CA LEU A 256 8.99 -11.23 52.89
C LEU A 256 8.40 -10.23 51.89
N LEU A 257 7.97 -9.05 52.35
CA LEU A 257 7.38 -8.05 51.47
C LEU A 257 8.40 -7.46 50.50
N ASN A 258 9.64 -7.22 50.95
CA ASN A 258 10.72 -6.79 50.07
C ASN A 258 11.06 -7.88 49.03
N GLU A 259 11.05 -9.15 49.42
CA GLU A 259 11.24 -10.29 48.51
C GLU A 259 10.11 -10.36 47.48
N ILE A 260 8.86 -10.19 47.89
CA ILE A 260 7.70 -10.17 46.96
C ILE A 260 7.82 -9.02 45.96
N LEU A 261 8.16 -7.81 46.42
CA LEU A 261 8.32 -6.65 45.54
C LEU A 261 9.49 -6.82 44.59
N ALA A 262 10.64 -7.32 45.08
CA ALA A 262 11.80 -7.63 44.25
C ALA A 262 11.47 -8.70 43.19
N ALA A 263 10.83 -9.80 43.58
CA ALA A 263 10.41 -10.85 42.66
C ALA A 263 9.45 -10.30 41.60
N ARG A 264 8.50 -9.44 41.99
CA ARG A 264 7.59 -8.82 41.01
C ARG A 264 8.33 -7.89 40.05
N ARG A 265 9.30 -7.10 40.53
CA ARG A 265 10.16 -6.27 39.67
C ARG A 265 10.94 -7.10 38.68
N GLU A 266 11.53 -8.20 39.12
CA GLU A 266 12.27 -9.11 38.25
C GLU A 266 11.35 -9.69 37.18
N GLN A 267 10.14 -10.13 37.52
CA GLN A 267 9.15 -10.61 36.56
C GLN A 267 8.80 -9.54 35.51
N VAL A 268 8.47 -8.32 35.93
CA VAL A 268 8.12 -7.22 35.01
C VAL A 268 9.32 -6.84 34.13
N ASN A 269 10.52 -6.76 34.70
CA ASN A 269 11.72 -6.45 33.92
C ASN A 269 12.09 -7.58 32.94
N ALA A 270 11.89 -8.85 33.31
CA ALA A 270 12.10 -10.00 32.42
C ALA A 270 11.14 -9.94 31.23
N ARG A 271 9.84 -9.71 31.48
CA ARG A 271 8.83 -9.50 30.41
C ARG A 271 9.14 -8.31 29.53
N LEU A 272 9.57 -7.17 30.11
CA LEU A 272 10.04 -6.03 29.32
C LEU A 272 11.26 -6.38 28.45
N GLY A 273 12.14 -7.25 28.94
CA GLY A 273 13.27 -7.77 28.17
C GLY A 273 12.82 -8.59 26.96
N GLU A 274 11.87 -9.51 27.17
CA GLU A 274 11.27 -10.33 26.11
C GLU A 274 10.60 -9.46 25.03
N VAL A 275 9.74 -8.51 25.44
CA VAL A 275 9.07 -7.59 24.50
C VAL A 275 10.09 -6.76 23.72
N ARG A 276 11.16 -6.28 24.35
CA ARG A 276 12.24 -5.56 23.64
C ARG A 276 12.95 -6.44 22.62
N GLN A 277 13.19 -7.72 22.92
CA GLN A 277 13.81 -8.64 21.98
C GLN A 277 12.90 -8.90 20.78
N LEU A 278 11.59 -9.09 21.00
CA LEU A 278 10.61 -9.25 19.93
C LEU A 278 10.51 -7.98 19.06
N GLN A 279 10.46 -6.80 19.68
CA GLN A 279 10.51 -5.52 18.96
C GLN A 279 11.77 -5.40 18.09
N ALA A 280 12.94 -5.76 18.63
CA ALA A 280 14.20 -5.72 17.89
C ALA A 280 14.23 -6.72 16.72
N GLN A 281 13.65 -7.91 16.88
CA GLN A 281 13.52 -8.89 15.79
C GLN A 281 12.63 -8.35 14.68
N LYS A 282 11.46 -7.79 15.00
CA LYS A 282 10.55 -7.19 14.01
C LYS A 282 11.18 -6.01 13.27
N LEU A 283 11.98 -5.19 13.96
CA LEU A 283 12.77 -4.13 13.33
C LEU A 283 13.83 -4.70 12.38
N ALA A 284 14.58 -5.73 12.79
CA ALA A 284 15.58 -6.37 11.94
C ALA A 284 14.96 -7.02 10.69
N GLU A 285 13.82 -7.68 10.84
CA GLU A 285 13.03 -8.22 9.71
C GLU A 285 12.62 -7.10 8.76
N SER A 286 12.11 -5.98 9.29
CA SER A 286 11.72 -4.82 8.50
C SER A 286 12.90 -4.20 7.75
N GLU A 287 14.06 -4.07 8.39
CA GLU A 287 15.28 -3.57 7.75
C GLU A 287 15.78 -4.51 6.65
N CYS A 288 15.73 -5.82 6.86
CA CYS A 288 16.10 -6.82 5.85
C CYS A 288 15.18 -6.72 4.62
N MET A 289 13.86 -6.66 4.85
CA MET A 289 12.88 -6.49 3.77
C MET A 289 13.09 -5.19 3.00
N GLN A 290 13.39 -4.08 3.70
CA GLN A 290 13.68 -2.80 3.05
C GLN A 290 14.96 -2.87 2.18
N LYS A 291 15.98 -3.62 2.60
CA LYS A 291 17.19 -3.84 1.79
C LYS A 291 16.87 -4.65 0.52
N LEU A 292 16.14 -5.75 0.66
CA LEU A 292 15.71 -6.57 -0.49
C LEU A 292 14.88 -5.76 -1.50
N VAL A 293 13.96 -4.92 -1.02
CA VAL A 293 13.17 -4.03 -1.89
C VAL A 293 14.07 -3.01 -2.61
N LYS A 294 15.08 -2.45 -1.93
CA LYS A 294 16.04 -1.54 -2.56
C LYS A 294 16.88 -2.24 -3.63
N GLU A 295 17.36 -3.45 -3.35
CA GLU A 295 18.13 -4.26 -4.30
C GLU A 295 17.30 -4.64 -5.54
N ALA A 296 16.06 -5.06 -5.35
CA ALA A 296 15.13 -5.35 -6.45
C ALA A 296 14.91 -4.11 -7.33
N ARG A 297 14.67 -2.94 -6.72
CA ARG A 297 14.53 -1.67 -7.46
C ARG A 297 15.78 -1.31 -8.27
N LEU A 298 16.97 -1.43 -7.67
CA LEU A 298 18.22 -1.17 -8.38
C LEU A 298 18.43 -2.15 -9.54
N SER A 299 18.06 -3.42 -9.36
CA SER A 299 18.10 -4.42 -10.44
C SER A 299 17.12 -4.07 -11.57
N ASP A 300 15.90 -3.67 -11.23
CA ASP A 300 14.89 -3.25 -12.20
C ASP A 300 15.33 -2.00 -12.97
N GLU A 301 15.91 -1.00 -12.29
CA GLU A 301 16.49 0.19 -12.90
C GLU A 301 17.62 -0.17 -13.87
N ALA A 302 18.54 -1.04 -13.46
CA ALA A 302 19.63 -1.52 -14.33
C ALA A 302 19.12 -2.34 -15.53
N HIS A 303 18.05 -3.13 -15.35
CA HIS A 303 17.40 -3.82 -16.46
C HIS A 303 16.73 -2.84 -17.41
N GLN A 304 16.04 -1.82 -16.89
CA GLN A 304 15.43 -0.78 -17.70
C GLN A 304 16.48 0.00 -18.49
N GLU A 305 17.60 0.38 -17.87
CA GLU A 305 18.72 1.04 -18.57
C GLU A 305 19.26 0.16 -19.70
N LYS A 306 19.56 -1.12 -19.45
CA LYS A 306 20.01 -2.05 -20.51
C LYS A 306 18.98 -2.21 -21.63
N THR A 307 17.69 -2.21 -21.32
CA THR A 307 16.66 -2.26 -22.36
C THR A 307 16.60 -0.97 -23.16
N ARG A 308 16.80 0.20 -22.53
CA ARG A 308 16.87 1.49 -23.22
C ARG A 308 18.11 1.56 -24.10
N GLU A 309 19.26 1.11 -23.62
CA GLU A 309 20.50 1.01 -24.39
C GLU A 309 20.29 0.13 -25.63
N ARG A 310 19.72 -1.08 -25.47
CA ARG A 310 19.39 -1.94 -26.62
C ARG A 310 18.41 -1.30 -27.60
N GLN A 311 17.40 -0.59 -27.10
CA GLN A 311 16.46 0.13 -27.95
C GLN A 311 17.14 1.27 -28.71
N GLN A 312 18.08 1.97 -28.07
CA GLN A 312 18.90 2.99 -28.70
C GLN A 312 19.83 2.38 -29.77
N GLU A 313 20.54 1.30 -29.45
CA GLU A 313 21.37 0.56 -30.41
C GLU A 313 20.56 0.09 -31.62
N GLN A 314 19.36 -0.48 -31.40
CA GLN A 314 18.46 -0.88 -32.48
C GLN A 314 17.97 0.32 -33.30
N ALA A 315 17.67 1.45 -32.66
CA ALA A 315 17.26 2.67 -33.34
C ALA A 315 18.39 3.25 -34.21
N GLU A 316 19.62 3.29 -33.68
CA GLU A 316 20.82 3.70 -34.41
C GLU A 316 21.12 2.76 -35.58
N GLU A 317 20.99 1.44 -35.40
CA GLU A 317 21.16 0.45 -36.47
C GLU A 317 20.13 0.66 -37.60
N LEU A 318 18.85 0.86 -37.25
CA LEU A 318 17.81 1.16 -38.23
C LEU A 318 18.03 2.50 -38.92
N GLU A 319 18.53 3.52 -38.20
CA GLU A 319 18.87 4.82 -38.78
C GLU A 319 20.04 4.73 -39.75
N ASN A 320 21.06 3.93 -39.43
CA ASN A 320 22.18 3.63 -40.32
C ASN A 320 21.76 2.86 -41.59
N GLN A 321 20.71 2.03 -41.52
CA GLN A 321 20.14 1.35 -42.70
C GLN A 321 19.25 2.25 -43.58
N ARG A 322 18.77 3.40 -43.08
CA ARG A 322 17.94 4.33 -43.86
C ARG A 322 18.64 4.92 -45.09
N PRO A 323 19.88 5.45 -45.03
CA PRO A 323 20.54 5.99 -46.22
C PRO A 323 20.79 4.93 -47.30
N GLU A 324 21.14 3.71 -46.91
CA GLU A 324 21.30 2.59 -47.85
C GLU A 324 19.97 2.22 -48.54
N ARG A 325 18.88 2.10 -47.79
CA ARG A 325 17.53 1.87 -48.36
C ARG A 325 17.11 3.02 -49.27
N GLN A 326 17.38 4.26 -48.89
CA GLN A 326 17.08 5.42 -49.73
C GLN A 326 17.91 5.45 -51.02
N GLN A 327 19.19 5.06 -50.97
CA GLN A 327 20.03 4.93 -52.17
C GLN A 327 19.52 3.80 -53.08
N ASN A 328 19.19 2.63 -52.52
CA ASN A 328 18.60 1.53 -53.27
C ASN A 328 17.26 1.92 -53.93
N ASN A 329 16.38 2.62 -53.20
CA ASN A 329 15.11 3.12 -53.76
C ASN A 329 15.32 4.17 -54.86
N LYS A 330 16.34 5.03 -54.73
CA LYS A 330 16.70 5.99 -55.80
C LYS A 330 17.30 5.29 -57.01
N ALA A 331 18.08 4.23 -56.81
CA ALA A 331 18.65 3.42 -57.88
C ALA A 331 17.54 2.67 -58.65
N THR A 332 16.66 1.95 -57.94
CA THR A 332 15.50 1.29 -58.58
C THR A 332 14.56 2.28 -59.26
N GLY A 333 14.34 3.47 -58.66
CA GLY A 333 13.59 4.54 -59.31
C GLY A 333 14.24 5.04 -60.61
N ARG A 334 15.58 5.17 -60.65
CA ARG A 334 16.33 5.50 -61.88
C ARG A 334 16.24 4.40 -62.91
N ASP A 335 16.33 3.14 -62.51
CA ASP A 335 16.23 1.99 -63.41
C ASP A 335 14.83 1.91 -64.04
N VAL A 336 13.77 2.17 -63.27
CA VAL A 336 12.39 2.24 -63.77
C VAL A 336 12.21 3.39 -64.77
N LEU A 337 12.77 4.57 -64.47
CA LEU A 337 12.72 5.71 -65.40
C LEU A 337 13.51 5.44 -66.69
N SER A 338 14.71 4.87 -66.57
CA SER A 338 15.54 4.51 -67.73
C SER A 338 14.86 3.44 -68.59
N ASN A 339 14.24 2.44 -67.98
CA ASN A 339 13.47 1.42 -68.69
C ASN A 339 12.23 2.03 -69.38
N GLY A 340 11.51 2.92 -68.71
CA GLY A 340 10.39 3.64 -69.33
C GLY A 340 10.81 4.57 -70.48
N GLU A 341 12.00 5.18 -70.40
CA GLU A 341 12.56 5.95 -71.52
C GLU A 341 13.01 5.06 -72.69
N LEU A 342 13.55 3.87 -72.41
CA LEU A 342 13.87 2.88 -73.44
C LEU A 342 12.59 2.36 -74.12
N GLU A 343 11.56 2.06 -73.36
CA GLU A 343 10.23 1.69 -73.88
C GLU A 343 9.68 2.79 -74.79
N ARG A 344 9.73 4.06 -74.38
CA ARG A 344 9.33 5.19 -75.22
C ARG A 344 10.14 5.30 -76.50
N LYS A 345 11.46 5.15 -76.45
CA LYS A 345 12.31 5.19 -77.65
C LYS A 345 12.01 4.02 -78.60
N VAL A 346 11.68 2.85 -78.06
CA VAL A 346 11.24 1.69 -78.86
C VAL A 346 9.88 1.95 -79.50
N GLU A 347 8.93 2.52 -78.77
CA GLU A 347 7.63 2.94 -79.30
C GLU A 347 7.76 4.02 -80.39
N GLU A 348 8.62 5.02 -80.18
CA GLU A 348 8.90 6.08 -81.15
C GLU A 348 9.55 5.53 -82.41
N ALA A 349 10.58 4.67 -82.29
CA ALA A 349 11.20 4.01 -83.43
C ALA A 349 10.23 3.11 -84.19
N TYR A 350 9.33 2.42 -83.48
CA TYR A 350 8.27 1.61 -84.07
C TYR A 350 7.25 2.49 -84.82
N ALA A 351 6.86 3.64 -84.24
CA ALA A 351 5.97 4.61 -84.88
C ALA A 351 6.61 5.26 -86.12
N GLU A 352 7.91 5.53 -86.10
CA GLU A 352 8.65 6.04 -87.26
C GLU A 352 8.75 4.99 -88.37
N ALA A 353 8.99 3.72 -88.05
CA ALA A 353 8.96 2.63 -89.01
C ALA A 353 7.57 2.49 -89.68
N LEU A 354 6.50 2.64 -88.90
CA LEU A 354 5.11 2.69 -89.39
C LEU A 354 4.86 3.89 -90.32
N ARG A 355 5.40 5.07 -90.01
CA ARG A 355 5.31 6.25 -90.89
C ARG A 355 6.09 6.05 -92.19
N ALA A 356 7.29 5.46 -92.13
CA ALA A 356 8.08 5.16 -93.32
C ALA A 356 7.43 4.08 -94.21
N GLU A 357 6.76 3.09 -93.63
CA GLU A 357 5.89 2.14 -94.34
C GLU A 357 4.68 2.86 -94.98
N ALA A 358 4.02 3.75 -94.25
CA ALA A 358 2.90 4.53 -94.76
C ALA A 358 3.31 5.48 -95.91
N GLU A 359 4.51 6.08 -95.85
CA GLU A 359 5.08 6.89 -96.93
C GLU A 359 5.48 6.04 -98.14
N ARG A 360 5.97 4.81 -97.95
CA ARG A 360 6.22 3.87 -99.06
C ARG A 360 4.95 3.43 -99.79
N LEU A 361 3.81 3.43 -99.10
CA LEU A 361 2.52 3.04 -99.66
C LEU A 361 1.77 4.20 -100.34
N GLN A 362 2.30 5.43 -100.36
CA GLN A 362 1.68 6.58 -101.02
C GLN A 362 2.36 6.98 -102.34
N VAL A 363 2.21 6.16 -103.39
CA VAL A 363 2.13 6.60 -104.81
C VAL A 363 1.13 5.69 -105.55
N THR A 364 0.18 6.30 -106.27
CA THR A 364 -1.01 5.75 -106.97
C THR A 364 -2.07 5.13 -106.05
N ASP A 365 -3.27 5.67 -105.81
CA ASP A 365 -4.18 6.34 -106.74
C ASP A 365 -5.16 7.31 -106.05
N SER A 366 -5.67 8.25 -106.84
CA SER A 366 -6.68 9.27 -106.52
C SER A 366 -8.05 8.68 -106.16
N TYR A 367 -8.56 8.97 -104.96
CA TYR A 367 -10.01 9.02 -104.70
C TYR A 367 -10.33 9.82 -103.43
N THR A 368 -11.08 10.92 -103.57
CA THR A 368 -11.73 11.63 -102.46
C THR A 368 -13.19 11.19 -102.35
N PRO A 369 -13.67 10.95 -101.13
CA PRO A 369 -14.92 11.58 -100.69
C PRO A 369 -14.83 12.00 -99.20
N SER A 370 -15.13 13.26 -98.89
CA SER A 370 -16.44 13.77 -98.46
C SER A 370 -16.62 13.77 -96.93
N LYS A 371 -17.07 14.92 -96.43
CA LYS A 371 -17.20 15.31 -95.02
C LYS A 371 -18.19 14.43 -94.27
N GLY A 372 -17.81 13.99 -93.06
CA GLY A 372 -18.70 13.44 -92.04
C GLY A 372 -18.53 14.20 -90.71
N ARG A 373 -19.65 14.66 -90.15
CA ARG A 373 -19.78 15.23 -88.80
C ARG A 373 -19.97 14.10 -87.77
N GLY A 374 -19.52 14.31 -86.53
CA GLY A 374 -19.88 13.54 -85.31
C GLY A 374 -18.82 13.74 -84.20
N GLN A 375 -19.08 14.57 -83.18
CA GLN A 375 -19.51 14.16 -81.82
C GLN A 375 -18.52 13.22 -81.12
N SER A 376 -17.69 13.73 -80.20
CA SER A 376 -17.93 13.86 -78.74
C SER A 376 -17.58 12.57 -78.00
N PHE A 377 -16.64 12.63 -77.05
CA PHE A 377 -16.83 12.01 -75.73
C PHE A 377 -15.91 12.67 -74.70
N TYR A 378 -16.51 13.17 -73.62
CA TYR A 378 -15.86 13.68 -72.43
C TYR A 378 -15.03 12.56 -71.76
N ASP A 379 -13.81 12.87 -71.31
CA ASP A 379 -13.12 12.03 -70.33
C ASP A 379 -12.99 12.79 -69.00
N HIS A 380 -13.91 12.49 -68.09
CA HIS A 380 -13.89 12.95 -66.71
C HIS A 380 -12.86 12.13 -65.92
N ARG A 381 -11.62 12.59 -65.84
CA ARG A 381 -10.73 12.13 -64.76
C ARG A 381 -11.09 12.84 -63.46
N ARG A 382 -11.98 12.20 -62.69
CA ARG A 382 -12.10 12.42 -61.25
C ARG A 382 -10.75 12.12 -60.60
N LYS A 383 -10.14 13.15 -60.00
CA LYS A 383 -9.14 12.99 -58.96
C LYS A 383 -9.86 12.42 -57.73
N THR A 384 -9.62 11.15 -57.41
CA THR A 384 -9.84 10.65 -56.06
C THR A 384 -8.69 11.17 -55.19
N TYR A 385 -9.03 11.97 -54.19
CA TYR A 385 -8.16 12.18 -53.04
C TYR A 385 -8.15 10.86 -52.26
N LEU A 386 -6.98 10.24 -52.18
CA LEU A 386 -6.66 9.24 -51.17
C LEU A 386 -6.12 9.98 -49.94
N TRP A 387 -6.62 9.53 -48.78
CA TRP A 387 -6.21 9.92 -47.44
C TRP A 387 -4.76 9.53 -47.13
#